data_AF-A0AAJ5X7T6-F1
#
_entry.id   AF-A0AAJ5X7T6-F1
#
_cell.length_a   1.000
_cell.length_b   1.000
_cell.length_c   1.000
_cell.angle_alpha   90.00
_cell.angle_beta   90.00
_cell.angle_gamma   90.00
#
_symmetry.space_group_name_H-M   'P 1'
#
loop_
_entity.id
_entity.type
_entity.pdbx_description
1 polymer ?
#
loop_
_entity_poly.entity_id
_entity_poly.type
_entity_poly.pdbx_seq_one_letter_code
_entity_poly.pdbx_strand_id
1 'polypeptide(L)'
;MSKEVPWLPSSALSDARTAEPVVGALDEWCAKWLAADALTAPTRWESSEGTNCSTGFHTLGQGKAYRLAVRESAMLDLAGLLLGREIGERERRTRQDRRAIEHLVDTALKDLLTQVLKDGSEPLRDFMLVHTRERDLEMVYRMSGTALPATPRDVELLKLVPAFMLNELRVGFTIGFVILLPFLLIDLVVASILLSLGMMMVPPATISLPIKVLMFVLIDGWSLVLEGLLGSFT
;
A
#
# COMPACT_ATOMS: atom_id res chain seq x y z
N MET A 1 -8.79 34.45 -16.19
CA MET A 1 -9.21 34.68 -14.80
C MET A 1 -9.02 33.38 -14.03
N SER A 2 -7.82 33.16 -13.46
CA SER A 2 -7.58 32.09 -12.51
C SER A 2 -8.28 32.47 -11.20
N LYS A 3 -9.06 31.54 -10.64
CA LYS A 3 -9.61 31.71 -9.29
C LYS A 3 -8.60 31.06 -8.36
N GLU A 4 -7.81 31.90 -7.68
CA GLU A 4 -6.82 31.45 -6.71
C GLU A 4 -7.51 30.75 -5.52
N VAL A 5 -6.81 29.80 -4.91
CA VAL A 5 -7.27 29.04 -3.74
C VAL A 5 -7.31 30.00 -2.54
N PRO A 6 -8.47 30.28 -1.90
CA PRO A 6 -8.62 31.40 -0.95
C PRO A 6 -7.78 31.34 0.33
N TRP A 7 -7.19 30.18 0.65
CA TRP A 7 -6.60 29.87 1.95
C TRP A 7 -5.13 29.42 1.87
N LEU A 8 -4.55 29.33 0.68
CA LEU A 8 -3.15 28.95 0.51
C LEU A 8 -2.33 30.19 0.11
N PRO A 9 -1.55 30.79 1.02
CA PRO A 9 -0.82 32.01 0.73
C PRO A 9 0.44 31.67 -0.08
N SER A 10 0.55 32.25 -1.27
CA SER A 10 1.69 32.11 -2.19
C SER A 10 3.05 32.59 -1.64
N SER A 11 3.06 33.23 -0.47
CA SER A 11 4.24 33.79 0.20
C SER A 11 4.56 33.17 1.58
N ALA A 12 3.76 32.22 2.09
CA ALA A 12 3.91 31.74 3.48
C ALA A 12 4.90 30.56 3.66
N LEU A 13 5.42 29.99 2.57
CA LEU A 13 6.29 28.80 2.62
C LEU A 13 7.80 29.11 2.47
N SER A 14 8.21 30.39 2.43
CA SER A 14 9.64 30.75 2.39
C SER A 14 10.31 30.86 3.78
N ASP A 15 9.53 30.91 4.87
CA ASP A 15 10.02 31.25 6.22
C ASP A 15 9.96 30.11 7.26
N ALA A 16 9.58 28.88 6.88
CA ALA A 16 9.55 27.73 7.80
C ALA A 16 10.93 27.01 7.95
N ARG A 17 12.06 27.72 7.74
CA ARG A 17 13.42 27.16 7.69
C ARG A 17 14.14 27.02 9.05
N THR A 18 13.44 27.05 10.17
CA THR A 18 14.06 26.87 11.49
C THR A 18 13.21 26.02 12.43
N ALA A 19 13.50 24.72 12.51
CA ALA A 19 13.29 23.90 13.71
C ALA A 19 13.91 22.50 13.54
N GLU A 20 15.09 22.28 14.13
CA GLU A 20 15.43 20.96 14.71
C GLU A 20 14.41 20.65 15.82
N PRO A 21 13.71 19.49 15.79
CA PRO A 21 14.04 18.39 16.72
C PRO A 21 13.64 16.98 16.24
N VAL A 22 13.58 16.69 14.93
CA VAL A 22 13.00 15.43 14.41
C VAL A 22 13.89 14.20 14.61
N VAL A 23 15.20 14.37 14.78
CA VAL A 23 16.14 13.25 14.97
C VAL A 23 15.87 12.47 16.28
N GLY A 24 15.37 13.13 17.33
CA GLY A 24 15.08 12.47 18.61
C GLY A 24 13.84 11.57 18.62
N ALA A 25 12.86 11.81 17.73
CA ALA A 25 11.62 11.03 17.69
C ALA A 25 11.79 9.68 16.99
N LEU A 26 12.77 9.57 16.08
CA LEU A 26 13.07 8.32 15.37
C LEU A 26 13.84 7.32 16.24
N ASP A 27 14.74 7.79 17.11
CA ASP A 27 15.48 6.94 18.06
C ASP A 27 14.55 6.31 19.11
N GLU A 28 13.55 7.05 19.59
CA GLU A 28 12.57 6.54 20.57
C GLU A 28 11.61 5.51 19.95
N TRP A 29 11.29 5.65 18.66
CA TRP A 29 10.46 4.71 17.91
C TRP A 29 11.21 3.41 17.60
N CYS A 30 12.47 3.50 17.17
CA CYS A 30 13.31 2.32 16.88
C CYS A 30 13.56 1.45 18.13
N ALA A 31 13.76 2.07 19.30
CA ALA A 31 13.93 1.36 20.57
C ALA A 31 12.66 0.60 21.01
N LYS A 32 11.47 1.15 20.72
CA LYS A 32 10.18 0.49 21.01
C LYS A 32 9.88 -0.66 20.05
N TRP A 33 10.32 -0.56 18.80
CA TRP A 33 10.07 -1.58 17.78
C TRP A 33 10.93 -2.84 18.00
N LEU A 34 12.21 -2.68 18.35
CA LEU A 34 13.13 -3.81 18.64
C LEU A 34 12.76 -4.60 19.91
N ALA A 35 11.98 -4.03 20.82
CA ALA A 35 11.54 -4.70 22.05
C ALA A 35 10.31 -5.62 21.86
N ALA A 36 9.65 -5.58 20.69
CA ALA A 36 8.37 -6.28 20.46
C ALA A 36 8.51 -7.65 19.77
N ASP A 37 9.71 -8.05 19.34
CA ASP A 37 9.92 -9.25 18.49
C ASP A 37 10.28 -10.52 19.27
N ALA A 38 9.57 -10.77 20.38
CA ALA A 38 9.71 -11.97 21.19
C ALA A 38 8.42 -12.81 21.21
N LEU A 39 7.89 -13.20 20.04
CA LEU A 39 6.91 -14.27 19.93
C LEU A 39 7.23 -15.20 18.75
N THR A 40 7.87 -16.31 19.11
CA THR A 40 8.12 -17.50 18.31
C THR A 40 6.84 -18.10 17.72
N ALA A 41 6.77 -18.24 16.39
CA ALA A 41 5.80 -19.08 15.70
C ALA A 41 6.37 -20.50 15.49
N PRO A 42 5.65 -21.58 15.82
CA PRO A 42 6.03 -22.92 15.37
C PRO A 42 5.30 -23.26 14.06
N THR A 43 6.07 -23.52 13.00
CA THR A 43 5.61 -24.24 11.81
C THR A 43 5.51 -25.73 12.11
N ARG A 44 4.29 -26.29 12.11
CA ARG A 44 4.07 -27.74 12.07
C ARG A 44 2.82 -28.05 11.25
N TRP A 45 3.01 -28.33 9.97
CA TRP A 45 2.07 -29.10 9.16
C TRP A 45 2.64 -30.51 9.08
N GLU A 46 1.96 -31.47 9.71
CA GLU A 46 2.31 -32.88 9.64
C GLU A 46 1.01 -33.71 9.53
N SER A 47 1.15 -34.78 8.78
CA SER A 47 0.19 -35.54 7.98
C SER A 47 -0.69 -36.57 8.71
N SER A 48 -1.59 -37.19 7.92
CA SER A 48 -2.31 -38.48 8.10
C SER A 48 -3.64 -38.39 8.86
N GLU A 49 -4.76 -39.01 8.48
CA GLU A 49 -5.09 -40.19 7.65
C GLU A 49 -6.47 -39.91 6.98
N GLY A 50 -6.86 -40.36 5.78
CA GLY A 50 -6.53 -41.59 5.10
C GLY A 50 -7.62 -42.66 5.33
N THR A 51 -8.74 -42.63 4.57
CA THR A 51 -9.30 -43.86 3.96
C THR A 51 -10.40 -43.55 2.96
N ASN A 52 -10.07 -43.91 1.73
CA ASN A 52 -10.94 -44.04 0.57
C ASN A 52 -11.38 -45.52 0.52
N CYS A 53 -12.63 -45.82 0.17
CA CYS A 53 -12.96 -47.11 -0.45
C CYS A 53 -14.31 -47.02 -1.18
N SER A 54 -14.24 -46.64 -2.45
CA SER A 54 -15.23 -47.00 -3.46
C SER A 54 -15.30 -48.52 -3.60
N THR A 55 -16.45 -49.18 -3.50
CA THR A 55 -16.78 -50.40 -4.27
C THR A 55 -18.30 -50.60 -4.28
N GLY A 56 -18.90 -50.63 -5.47
CA GLY A 56 -20.33 -50.86 -5.64
C GLY A 56 -20.73 -52.32 -5.47
N PHE A 57 -22.02 -52.58 -5.35
CA PHE A 57 -22.63 -53.81 -5.86
C PHE A 57 -24.13 -53.59 -6.12
N HIS A 58 -24.48 -53.69 -7.39
CA HIS A 58 -25.85 -53.90 -7.86
C HIS A 58 -26.33 -55.31 -7.46
N THR A 59 -27.65 -55.43 -7.30
CA THR A 59 -28.49 -56.66 -7.40
C THR A 59 -28.27 -57.81 -6.41
N LEU A 60 -29.25 -58.01 -5.52
CA LEU A 60 -30.01 -59.27 -5.43
C LEU A 60 -31.27 -59.04 -4.59
N GLY A 61 -32.42 -59.31 -5.21
CA GLY A 61 -33.70 -59.27 -4.55
C GLY A 61 -33.96 -60.51 -3.68
N GLN A 62 -35.16 -60.48 -3.10
CA GLN A 62 -35.93 -61.61 -2.60
C GLN A 62 -35.60 -62.09 -1.18
N GLY A 63 -36.25 -61.44 -0.22
CA GLY A 63 -37.23 -62.08 0.68
C GLY A 63 -36.80 -63.32 1.44
N LYS A 64 -36.45 -63.14 2.73
CA LYS A 64 -36.88 -63.95 3.90
C LYS A 64 -36.11 -63.51 5.16
N ALA A 65 -36.34 -62.28 5.63
CA ALA A 65 -35.93 -61.86 6.98
C ALA A 65 -36.86 -60.80 7.61
N TYR A 66 -38.02 -60.53 7.00
CA TYR A 66 -39.02 -59.60 7.51
C TYR A 66 -39.95 -60.31 8.51
N ARG A 67 -39.50 -60.58 9.74
CA ARG A 67 -40.42 -60.78 10.88
C ARG A 67 -39.83 -60.73 12.30
N LEU A 68 -38.54 -60.42 12.46
CA LEU A 68 -37.94 -60.12 13.78
C LEU A 68 -37.33 -58.70 13.91
N ALA A 69 -37.19 -57.96 12.81
CA ALA A 69 -36.54 -56.63 12.80
C ALA A 69 -37.41 -55.45 13.31
N VAL A 70 -38.71 -55.63 13.50
CA VAL A 70 -39.64 -54.50 13.77
C VAL A 70 -39.62 -54.02 15.24
N ARG A 71 -39.00 -54.78 16.17
CA ARG A 71 -38.93 -54.38 17.59
C ARG A 71 -37.65 -53.63 17.97
N GLU A 72 -36.55 -53.82 17.24
CA GLU A 72 -35.31 -53.03 17.40
C GLU A 72 -35.34 -51.73 16.58
N SER A 73 -35.97 -51.73 15.39
CA SER A 73 -36.04 -50.53 14.54
C SER A 73 -36.77 -49.38 15.23
N ALA A 74 -37.89 -49.67 15.92
CA ALA A 74 -38.66 -48.64 16.62
C ALA A 74 -37.90 -48.05 17.84
N MET A 75 -37.05 -48.83 18.51
CA MET A 75 -36.26 -48.36 19.64
C MET A 75 -35.06 -47.53 19.18
N LEU A 76 -34.42 -47.92 18.07
CA LEU A 76 -33.36 -47.15 17.42
C LEU A 76 -33.88 -45.85 16.80
N ASP A 77 -35.09 -45.84 16.24
CA ASP A 77 -35.72 -44.62 15.71
C ASP A 77 -36.07 -43.64 16.83
N LEU A 78 -36.59 -44.12 17.96
CA LEU A 78 -36.96 -43.27 19.09
C LEU A 78 -35.72 -42.75 19.84
N ALA A 79 -34.68 -43.57 19.96
CA ALA A 79 -33.36 -43.15 20.43
C ALA A 79 -32.71 -42.13 19.48
N GLY A 80 -32.81 -42.35 18.16
CA GLY A 80 -32.36 -41.42 17.14
C GLY A 80 -33.12 -40.09 17.14
N LEU A 81 -34.43 -40.10 17.40
CA LEU A 81 -35.24 -38.90 17.54
C LEU A 81 -34.91 -38.12 18.81
N LEU A 82 -34.68 -38.80 19.94
CA LEU A 82 -34.31 -38.14 21.20
C LEU A 82 -32.88 -37.60 21.16
N LEU A 83 -31.92 -38.37 20.65
CA LEU A 83 -30.54 -37.91 20.42
C LEU A 83 -30.51 -36.78 19.38
N GLY A 84 -31.24 -36.92 18.27
CA GLY A 84 -31.34 -35.88 17.25
C GLY A 84 -31.98 -34.59 17.77
N ARG A 85 -32.89 -34.69 18.76
CA ARG A 85 -33.50 -33.53 19.40
C ARG A 85 -32.53 -32.82 20.35
N GLU A 86 -31.82 -33.53 21.23
CA GLU A 86 -30.82 -32.90 22.10
C GLU A 86 -29.62 -32.35 21.33
N ILE A 87 -29.11 -33.10 20.34
CA ILE A 87 -28.01 -32.67 19.47
C ILE A 87 -28.46 -31.44 18.66
N GLY A 88 -29.68 -31.46 18.12
CA GLY A 88 -30.25 -30.32 17.41
C GLY A 88 -30.44 -29.08 18.28
N GLU A 89 -30.83 -29.22 19.55
CA GLU A 89 -30.96 -28.10 20.49
C GLU A 89 -29.59 -27.54 20.90
N ARG A 90 -28.58 -28.39 21.13
CA ARG A 90 -27.19 -27.96 21.39
C ARG A 90 -26.59 -27.23 20.20
N GLU A 91 -26.80 -27.75 18.99
CA GLU A 91 -26.24 -27.17 17.77
C GLU A 91 -26.93 -25.85 17.37
N ARG A 92 -28.23 -25.70 17.64
CA ARG A 92 -28.93 -24.43 17.47
C ARG A 92 -28.38 -23.34 18.39
N ARG A 93 -28.03 -23.71 19.63
CA ARG A 93 -27.46 -22.78 20.61
C ARG A 93 -26.07 -22.30 20.18
N THR A 94 -25.18 -23.20 19.77
CA THR A 94 -23.86 -22.83 19.22
C THR A 94 -23.92 -22.07 17.88
N ARG A 95 -24.87 -22.39 16.99
CA ARG A 95 -25.06 -21.64 15.73
C ARG A 95 -25.61 -20.23 15.93
N GLN A 96 -26.39 -20.01 16.99
CA GLN A 96 -26.93 -18.69 17.29
C GLN A 96 -25.87 -17.78 17.91
N ASP A 97 -25.06 -18.32 18.84
CA ASP A 97 -23.96 -17.59 19.47
C ASP A 97 -22.88 -17.20 18.45
N ARG A 98 -22.58 -18.08 17.48
CA ARG A 98 -21.61 -17.80 16.41
C ARG A 98 -22.02 -16.64 15.51
N ARG A 99 -23.32 -16.50 15.19
CA ARG A 99 -23.82 -15.37 14.37
C ARG A 99 -23.73 -14.03 15.10
N ALA A 100 -24.00 -14.01 16.41
CA ALA A 100 -23.85 -12.80 17.21
C ALA A 100 -22.38 -12.35 17.26
N ILE A 101 -21.45 -13.29 17.41
CA ILE A 101 -20.01 -12.99 17.40
C ILE A 101 -19.56 -12.51 16.02
N GLU A 102 -19.99 -13.15 14.92
CA GLU A 102 -19.66 -12.71 13.56
C GLU A 102 -20.14 -11.27 13.31
N HIS A 103 -21.37 -10.91 13.68
CA HIS A 103 -21.86 -9.54 13.52
C HIS A 103 -21.13 -8.51 14.39
N LEU A 104 -20.77 -8.86 15.63
CA LEU A 104 -20.03 -7.98 16.53
C LEU A 104 -18.60 -7.74 16.04
N VAL A 105 -17.91 -8.79 15.61
CA VAL A 105 -16.56 -8.68 15.05
C VAL A 105 -16.61 -7.87 13.76
N ASP A 106 -17.55 -8.13 12.86
CA ASP A 106 -17.57 -7.46 11.55
C ASP A 106 -17.92 -5.96 11.66
N THR A 107 -18.79 -5.59 12.61
CA THR A 107 -19.16 -4.18 12.86
C THR A 107 -18.05 -3.45 13.60
N ALA A 108 -17.55 -4.01 14.71
CA ALA A 108 -16.49 -3.40 15.49
C ALA A 108 -15.17 -3.30 14.69
N LEU A 109 -14.86 -4.31 13.87
CA LEU A 109 -13.68 -4.29 13.00
C LEU A 109 -13.78 -3.21 11.92
N LYS A 110 -14.95 -3.01 11.30
CA LYS A 110 -15.16 -1.94 10.31
C LYS A 110 -15.04 -0.56 10.93
N ASP A 111 -15.65 -0.36 12.10
CA ASP A 111 -15.59 0.92 12.80
C ASP A 111 -14.16 1.23 13.25
N LEU A 112 -13.44 0.25 13.80
CA LEU A 112 -12.03 0.39 14.17
C LEU A 112 -11.16 0.67 12.94
N LEU A 113 -11.36 -0.05 11.82
CA LEU A 113 -10.61 0.19 10.58
C LEU A 113 -10.87 1.58 10.03
N THR A 114 -12.12 2.03 9.98
CA THR A 114 -12.46 3.37 9.45
C THR A 114 -11.91 4.48 10.34
N GLN A 115 -11.84 4.28 11.65
CA GLN A 115 -11.24 5.23 12.57
C GLN A 115 -9.71 5.27 12.44
N VAL A 116 -9.04 4.12 12.43
CA VAL A 116 -7.59 4.02 12.21
C VAL A 116 -7.19 4.59 10.84
N LEU A 117 -7.99 4.37 9.81
CA LEU A 117 -7.76 4.96 8.49
C LEU A 117 -7.93 6.48 8.49
N LYS A 118 -8.93 7.01 9.20
CA LYS A 118 -9.10 8.47 9.33
C LYS A 118 -7.93 9.10 10.08
N ASP A 119 -7.62 8.58 11.26
CA ASP A 119 -6.56 9.10 12.13
C ASP A 119 -5.18 8.97 11.46
N GLY A 120 -4.94 7.86 10.75
CA GLY A 120 -3.70 7.65 9.98
C GLY A 120 -3.61 8.48 8.70
N SER A 121 -4.75 8.86 8.10
CA SER A 121 -4.77 9.65 6.86
C SER A 121 -4.53 11.14 7.08
N GLU A 122 -4.79 11.66 8.28
CA GLU A 122 -4.64 13.08 8.62
C GLU A 122 -3.19 13.59 8.49
N PRO A 123 -2.15 12.96 9.09
CA PRO A 123 -0.77 13.42 8.93
C PRO A 123 -0.26 13.28 7.49
N LEU A 124 -0.68 12.23 6.78
CA LEU A 124 -0.33 12.03 5.37
C LEU A 124 -0.95 13.13 4.50
N ARG A 125 -2.19 13.53 4.79
CA ARG A 125 -2.88 14.60 4.10
C ARG A 125 -2.19 15.93 4.33
N ASP A 126 -1.83 16.25 5.56
CA ASP A 126 -1.13 17.49 5.89
C ASP A 126 0.22 17.56 5.18
N PHE A 127 0.98 16.46 5.15
CA PHE A 127 2.20 16.35 4.35
C PHE A 127 1.95 16.64 2.87
N MET A 128 0.95 16.00 2.25
CA MET A 128 0.62 16.24 0.84
C MET A 128 0.17 17.68 0.57
N LEU A 129 -0.58 18.31 1.48
CA LEU A 129 -1.01 19.70 1.33
C LEU A 129 0.15 20.67 1.32
N VAL A 130 1.16 20.46 2.18
CA VAL A 130 2.38 21.28 2.21
C VAL A 130 3.20 21.14 0.93
N HIS A 131 3.24 19.93 0.37
CA HIS A 131 4.04 19.59 -0.81
C HIS A 131 3.27 19.71 -2.13
N THR A 132 2.01 20.15 -2.13
CA THR A 132 1.22 20.31 -3.37
C THR A 132 1.06 21.78 -3.71
N ARG A 133 1.42 22.16 -4.95
CA ARG A 133 1.18 23.53 -5.45
C ARG A 133 -0.30 23.79 -5.67
N GLU A 134 -0.73 25.01 -5.40
CA GLU A 134 -2.10 25.53 -5.63
C GLU A 134 -2.54 25.26 -7.06
N ARG A 135 -1.63 25.46 -8.01
CA ARG A 135 -1.91 25.35 -9.44
C ARG A 135 -2.18 23.91 -9.87
N ASP A 136 -1.47 22.94 -9.29
CA ASP A 136 -1.66 21.53 -9.59
C ASP A 136 -2.96 21.03 -8.91
N LEU A 137 -3.30 21.57 -7.72
CA LEU A 137 -4.58 21.34 -7.07
C LEU A 137 -5.76 21.93 -7.87
N GLU A 138 -5.65 23.18 -8.30
CA GLU A 138 -6.65 23.85 -9.15
C GLU A 138 -6.89 23.07 -10.45
N MET A 139 -5.81 22.55 -11.05
CA MET A 139 -5.90 21.72 -12.26
C MET A 139 -6.76 20.48 -12.04
N VAL A 140 -6.52 19.74 -10.96
CA VAL A 140 -7.32 18.53 -10.64
C VAL A 140 -8.78 18.90 -10.35
N TYR A 141 -9.04 19.97 -9.60
CA TYR A 141 -10.41 20.42 -9.32
C TYR A 141 -11.14 20.84 -10.60
N ARG A 142 -10.47 21.59 -11.48
CA ARG A 142 -11.01 21.96 -12.79
C ARG A 142 -11.30 20.75 -13.68
N MET A 143 -10.45 19.74 -13.67
CA MET A 143 -10.68 18.49 -14.41
C MET A 143 -11.85 17.68 -13.84
N SER A 144 -12.04 17.70 -12.52
CA SER A 144 -13.17 17.02 -11.87
C SER A 144 -14.51 17.73 -12.03
N GLY A 145 -14.53 18.97 -12.53
CA GLY A 145 -15.76 19.78 -12.64
C GLY A 145 -16.35 20.22 -11.30
N THR A 146 -15.60 20.10 -10.20
CA THR A 146 -16.05 20.48 -8.85
C THR A 146 -15.53 21.87 -8.46
N ALA A 147 -16.25 22.53 -7.56
CA ALA A 147 -15.83 23.83 -7.05
C ALA A 147 -14.55 23.72 -6.20
N LEU A 148 -13.71 24.76 -6.26
CA LEU A 148 -12.52 24.85 -5.43
C LEU A 148 -12.90 24.88 -3.94
N PRO A 149 -12.16 24.17 -3.08
CA PRO A 149 -12.45 24.10 -1.66
C PRO A 149 -12.12 25.44 -0.99
N ALA A 150 -12.96 25.86 -0.04
CA ALA A 150 -12.79 27.13 0.68
C ALA A 150 -11.83 27.04 1.86
N THR A 151 -11.52 25.83 2.35
CA THR A 151 -10.53 25.60 3.40
C THR A 151 -9.63 24.39 3.07
N PRO A 152 -8.42 24.29 3.66
CA PRO A 152 -7.54 23.13 3.47
C PRO A 152 -8.20 21.82 3.92
N ARG A 153 -9.08 21.91 4.92
CA ARG A 153 -9.81 20.77 5.48
C ARG A 153 -10.91 20.24 4.58
N ASP A 154 -11.31 20.99 3.55
CA ASP A 154 -12.31 20.57 2.58
C ASP A 154 -11.69 19.87 1.35
N VAL A 155 -10.36 19.75 1.29
CA VAL A 155 -9.68 19.10 0.18
C VAL A 155 -9.87 17.59 0.24
N GLU A 156 -10.61 17.01 -0.71
CA GLU A 156 -10.82 15.56 -0.77
C GLU A 156 -9.52 14.82 -1.08
N LEU A 157 -9.20 13.77 -0.31
CA LEU A 157 -7.99 12.97 -0.47
C LEU A 157 -7.85 12.40 -1.89
N LEU A 158 -8.98 12.00 -2.49
CA LEU A 158 -9.05 11.45 -3.86
C LEU A 158 -8.60 12.46 -4.93
N LYS A 159 -8.70 13.76 -4.64
CA LYS A 159 -8.24 14.86 -5.51
C LYS A 159 -6.85 15.36 -5.12
N LEU A 160 -6.51 15.31 -3.84
CA LEU A 160 -5.19 15.71 -3.34
C LEU A 160 -4.08 14.78 -3.83
N VAL A 161 -4.28 13.47 -3.78
CA VAL A 161 -3.28 12.47 -4.19
C VAL A 161 -2.80 12.68 -5.63
N PRO A 162 -3.67 12.79 -6.66
CA PRO A 162 -3.20 13.04 -8.02
C PRO A 162 -2.57 14.43 -8.19
N ALA A 163 -3.01 15.45 -7.45
CA ALA A 163 -2.40 16.78 -7.47
C ALA A 163 -0.97 16.76 -6.91
N PHE A 164 -0.76 16.09 -5.78
CA PHE A 164 0.55 15.86 -5.17
C PHE A 164 1.48 15.10 -6.12
N MET A 165 1.01 14.00 -6.73
CA MET A 165 1.80 13.21 -7.68
C MET A 165 2.25 14.04 -8.90
N LEU A 166 1.40 14.94 -9.40
CA LEU A 166 1.77 15.86 -10.48
C LEU A 166 2.87 16.84 -10.05
N ASN A 167 2.80 17.36 -8.82
CA ASN A 167 3.82 18.23 -8.29
C ASN A 167 5.16 17.49 -8.12
N GLU A 168 5.16 16.33 -7.47
CA GLU A 168 6.38 15.54 -7.24
C GLU A 168 7.02 15.09 -8.55
N LEU A 169 6.22 14.67 -9.53
CA LEU A 169 6.72 14.31 -10.85
C LEU A 169 7.42 15.50 -11.52
N ARG A 170 6.84 16.71 -11.43
CA ARG A 170 7.43 17.94 -11.96
C ARG A 170 8.74 18.28 -11.27
N VAL A 171 8.79 18.17 -9.94
CA VAL A 171 10.01 18.44 -9.15
C VAL A 171 11.10 17.42 -9.51
N GLY A 172 10.77 16.13 -9.54
CA GLY A 172 11.68 15.06 -9.94
C GLY A 172 12.23 15.24 -11.36
N PHE A 173 11.39 15.60 -12.33
CA PHE A 173 11.85 15.92 -13.69
C PHE A 173 12.76 17.15 -13.74
N THR A 174 12.49 18.16 -12.91
CA THR A 174 13.30 19.39 -12.86
C THR A 174 14.70 19.07 -12.32
N ILE A 175 14.78 18.34 -11.20
CA ILE A 175 16.05 17.90 -10.61
C ILE A 175 16.81 17.02 -11.61
N GLY A 176 16.13 16.03 -12.20
CA GLY A 176 16.72 15.16 -13.22
C GLY A 176 17.26 15.92 -14.43
N PHE A 177 16.54 16.95 -14.90
CA PHE A 177 16.99 17.79 -16.01
C PHE A 177 18.23 18.61 -15.66
N VAL A 178 18.26 19.22 -14.48
CA VAL A 178 19.43 20.00 -14.00
C VAL A 178 20.67 19.10 -13.90
N ILE A 179 20.52 17.88 -13.38
CA ILE A 179 21.62 16.91 -13.28
C ILE A 179 22.05 16.41 -14.67
N LEU A 180 21.11 16.25 -15.62
CA LEU A 180 21.41 15.75 -16.96
C LEU A 180 22.18 16.76 -17.82
N LEU A 181 21.91 18.06 -17.67
CA LEU A 181 22.50 19.14 -18.48
C LEU A 181 24.04 19.09 -18.60
N PRO A 182 24.83 19.01 -17.51
CA PRO A 182 26.30 18.96 -17.61
C PRO A 182 26.81 17.71 -18.36
N PHE A 183 26.13 16.57 -18.24
CA PHE A 183 26.51 15.35 -18.98
C PHE A 183 26.21 15.45 -20.47
N LEU A 184 25.09 16.09 -20.82
CA LEU A 184 24.72 16.37 -22.21
C LEU A 184 25.74 17.33 -22.85
N LEU A 185 26.19 18.33 -22.10
CA LEU A 185 27.22 19.25 -22.57
C LEU A 185 28.54 18.52 -22.90
N ILE A 186 28.97 17.59 -22.04
CA ILE A 186 30.17 16.77 -22.33
C ILE A 186 30.00 16.01 -23.63
N ASP A 187 28.86 15.35 -23.84
CA ASP A 187 28.62 14.59 -25.08
C ASP A 187 28.72 15.46 -26.32
N LEU A 188 28.11 16.65 -26.28
CA LEU A 188 28.12 17.59 -27.39
C LEU A 188 29.54 18.08 -27.70
N VAL A 189 30.31 18.40 -26.66
CA VAL A 189 31.70 18.86 -26.79
C VAL A 189 32.59 17.73 -27.33
N VAL A 190 32.51 16.53 -26.75
CA VAL A 190 33.30 15.37 -27.21
C VAL A 190 32.98 15.00 -28.66
N ALA A 191 31.70 15.03 -29.04
CA ALA A 191 31.30 14.81 -30.42
C ALA A 191 31.90 15.85 -31.38
N SER A 192 31.89 17.14 -31.02
CA SER A 192 32.47 18.20 -31.84
C SER A 192 33.99 18.03 -32.05
N ILE A 193 34.71 17.59 -31.01
CA ILE A 193 36.15 17.34 -31.07
C ILE A 193 36.44 16.13 -31.96
N LEU A 194 35.69 15.03 -31.82
CA LEU A 194 35.87 13.83 -32.63
C LEU A 194 35.57 14.08 -34.12
N LEU A 195 34.53 14.87 -34.41
CA LEU A 195 34.23 15.34 -35.76
C LEU A 195 35.37 16.19 -36.33
N SER A 196 35.95 17.07 -35.52
CA SER A 196 37.11 17.89 -35.93
C SER A 196 38.38 17.08 -36.17
N LEU A 197 38.55 15.94 -35.50
CA LEU A 197 39.68 15.02 -35.72
C LEU A 197 39.46 14.08 -36.92
N GLY A 198 38.26 14.07 -37.51
CA GLY A 198 37.92 13.20 -38.64
C GLY A 198 37.66 11.74 -38.25
N MET A 199 37.48 11.43 -36.96
CA MET A 199 37.22 10.07 -36.48
C MET A 199 35.72 9.76 -36.50
N MET A 200 35.16 9.47 -37.69
CA MET A 200 33.73 9.15 -37.85
C MET A 200 33.36 7.71 -37.47
N MET A 201 34.34 6.81 -37.34
CA MET A 201 34.09 5.39 -37.10
C MET A 201 33.95 5.04 -35.61
N VAL A 202 34.37 5.93 -34.71
CA VAL A 202 34.26 5.73 -33.25
C VAL A 202 33.01 6.46 -32.75
N PRO A 203 32.04 5.77 -32.14
CA PRO A 203 30.90 6.42 -31.53
C PRO A 203 31.35 7.40 -30.43
N PRO A 204 30.96 8.68 -30.48
CA PRO A 204 31.41 9.68 -29.50
C PRO A 204 30.99 9.33 -28.06
N ALA A 205 29.90 8.59 -27.91
CA ALA A 205 29.41 8.10 -26.62
C ALA A 205 30.40 7.18 -25.88
N THR A 206 31.22 6.40 -26.61
CA THR A 206 32.20 5.49 -25.99
C THR A 206 33.33 6.26 -25.31
N ILE A 207 33.72 7.40 -25.88
CA ILE A 207 34.78 8.26 -25.34
C ILE A 207 34.24 9.16 -24.22
N SER A 208 33.00 9.64 -24.33
CA SER A 208 32.41 10.50 -23.31
C SER A 208 32.04 9.75 -22.02
N LEU A 209 31.72 8.45 -22.10
CA LEU A 209 31.30 7.65 -20.94
C LEU A 209 32.30 7.66 -19.76
N PRO A 210 33.60 7.33 -19.93
CA PRO A 210 34.56 7.39 -18.81
C PRO A 210 34.75 8.81 -18.27
N ILE A 211 34.68 9.83 -19.13
CA ILE A 211 34.78 11.24 -18.73
C ILE A 211 33.58 11.66 -17.88
N LYS A 212 32.37 11.25 -18.26
CA LYS A 212 31.15 11.49 -17.49
C LYS A 212 31.22 10.85 -16.11
N VAL A 213 31.64 9.58 -16.04
CA VAL A 213 31.79 8.87 -14.76
C VAL A 213 32.80 9.57 -13.88
N LEU A 214 33.96 9.95 -14.43
CA LEU A 214 34.98 10.70 -13.70
C LEU A 214 34.43 12.04 -13.19
N MET A 215 33.73 12.81 -14.03
CA MET A 215 33.15 14.09 -13.63
C MET A 215 32.06 13.92 -12.56
N PHE A 216 31.20 12.92 -12.68
CA PHE A 216 30.18 12.61 -11.69
C PHE A 216 30.79 12.28 -10.32
N VAL A 217 31.89 11.53 -10.28
CA VAL A 217 32.63 11.26 -9.04
C VAL A 217 33.34 12.53 -8.52
N LEU A 218 33.90 13.36 -9.42
CA LEU A 218 34.62 14.58 -9.04
C LEU A 218 33.73 15.63 -8.37
N ILE A 219 32.48 15.75 -8.83
CA ILE A 219 31.51 16.71 -8.29
C ILE A 219 30.74 16.16 -7.08
N ASP A 220 31.10 14.97 -6.60
CA ASP A 220 30.32 14.23 -5.61
C ASP A 220 28.83 14.11 -6.00
N GLY A 221 28.59 13.61 -7.21
CA GLY A 221 27.26 13.57 -7.81
C GLY A 221 26.23 12.73 -7.04
N TRP A 222 26.68 11.79 -6.20
CA TRP A 222 25.79 11.04 -5.31
C TRP A 222 25.18 11.94 -4.23
N SER A 223 25.98 12.79 -3.60
CA SER A 223 25.49 13.76 -2.61
C SER A 223 24.53 14.76 -3.26
N LEU A 224 24.83 15.27 -4.45
CA LEU A 224 23.92 16.18 -5.17
C LEU A 224 22.56 15.55 -5.49
N VAL A 225 22.53 14.26 -5.86
CA VAL A 225 21.28 13.52 -6.10
C VAL A 225 20.52 13.35 -4.79
N LEU A 226 21.20 12.95 -3.71
CA LEU A 226 20.58 12.73 -2.40
C LEU A 226 20.06 14.02 -1.78
N GLU A 227 20.82 15.12 -1.86
CA GLU A 227 20.41 16.45 -1.42
C GLU A 227 19.20 16.94 -2.20
N GLY A 228 19.18 16.74 -3.52
CA GLY A 228 18.02 17.10 -4.35
C GLY A 228 16.76 16.33 -3.97
N LEU A 229 16.89 15.05 -3.63
CA LEU A 229 15.75 14.21 -3.22
C LEU A 229 15.29 14.53 -1.79
N LEU A 230 16.20 14.59 -0.83
CA LEU A 230 15.88 14.82 0.57
C LEU A 230 15.40 16.25 0.81
N GLY A 231 16.03 17.23 0.15
CA GLY A 231 15.62 18.63 0.20
C GLY A 231 14.26 18.90 -0.47
N SER A 232 13.71 17.96 -1.23
CA SER A 232 12.36 18.06 -1.80
C SER A 232 11.25 17.73 -0.79
N PHE A 233 11.57 17.03 0.30
CA PHE A 233 10.60 16.56 1.30
C PHE A 233 10.66 17.33 2.63
N THR A 234 11.53 18.33 2.73
CA THR A 234 11.76 19.17 3.93
C THR A 234 11.44 20.62 3.63
#